data_AF-A0A6I9NS64-F1
#
_entry.id   AF-A0A6I9NS64-F1
#
_cell.length_a   1.000
_cell.length_b   1.000
_cell.length_c   1.000
_cell.angle_alpha   90.00
_cell.angle_beta   90.00
_cell.angle_gamma   90.00
#
_symmetry.space_group_name_H-M   'P 1'
#
loop_
_entity.id
_entity.type
_entity.pdbx_description
1 polymer ?
#
loop_
_entity_poly.entity_id
_entity_poly.type
_entity_poly.pdbx_seq_one_letter_code
_entity_poly.pdbx_strand_id
1 'polypeptide(L)'
;MPSIRQRKTDRGVPLALLQVASGEVQEGKSFREVAKSLDICHVTLYRFHKKRLRLESQGSHTPPRVGYWTPKKVFSTEQEMLLRDYLMQAADLYYGLSSKEVQKFAYELAKNYNCNFPQTWAEKEMAGADWLTTFLKRHPTLSIRRPQATSLSRATSFNQTNVKKFFDNLSAVLTKHEFVTQDIWNMDETGVTTVQNPGKIVARKGTKQVGSVTSAERGTLVTLACAVNALGNSIPPMMIFPRKKFHPFFTSNGPPGCIGTANGSGWMQEEDFLVFLKHFQSHTKSSQESKVLLILDNHSSHLSVEGINFLQEPWDHPPLFSSPLFSQTTALRSHCIWATEEAHQQPL
;
A
#
# COMPACT_ATOMS: atom_id res chain seq x y z
N MET A 1 12.89 18.03 -10.66
CA MET A 1 13.65 16.84 -11.10
C MET A 1 15.12 17.09 -10.82
N PRO A 2 15.84 16.22 -10.09
CA PRO A 2 17.27 16.40 -9.90
C PRO A 2 17.95 16.29 -11.25
N SER A 3 18.84 17.24 -11.59
CA SER A 3 19.54 17.20 -12.88
C SER A 3 20.34 15.89 -12.97
N ILE A 4 19.95 15.00 -13.88
CA ILE A 4 20.79 13.86 -14.25
C ILE A 4 21.92 14.43 -15.11
N ARG A 5 23.02 14.79 -14.46
CA ARG A 5 24.22 15.25 -15.16
C ARG A 5 24.86 14.03 -15.81
N GLN A 6 24.54 13.78 -17.08
CA GLN A 6 25.37 12.92 -17.92
C GLN A 6 26.72 13.60 -18.11
N ARG A 7 27.80 12.86 -17.84
CA ARG A 7 29.16 13.36 -17.99
C ARG A 7 29.44 13.54 -19.48
N LYS A 8 29.63 14.78 -19.92
CA LYS A 8 29.90 15.12 -21.34
C LYS A 8 31.37 14.93 -21.76
N THR A 9 32.25 14.56 -20.83
CA THR A 9 33.70 14.52 -21.06
C THR A 9 34.37 13.44 -20.20
N ASP A 10 35.19 12.59 -20.81
CA ASP A 10 36.02 11.60 -20.10
C ASP A 10 37.30 12.20 -19.47
N ARG A 11 37.37 13.53 -19.41
CA ARG A 11 38.48 14.27 -18.82
C ARG A 11 38.66 13.90 -17.34
N GLY A 12 39.72 13.15 -17.03
CA GLY A 12 40.14 12.76 -15.69
C GLY A 12 41.25 11.71 -15.76
N VAL A 13 42.40 12.01 -15.17
CA VAL A 13 43.55 11.09 -15.15
C VAL A 13 43.46 10.25 -13.86
N PRO A 14 43.55 8.91 -13.92
CA PRO A 14 43.57 8.06 -12.73
C PRO A 14 44.70 8.45 -11.76
N LEU A 15 44.43 8.39 -10.46
CA LEU A 15 45.41 8.75 -9.42
C LEU A 15 46.67 7.87 -9.49
N ALA A 16 46.50 6.58 -9.72
CA ALA A 16 47.63 5.64 -9.85
C ALA A 16 48.60 6.05 -10.97
N LEU A 17 48.06 6.48 -12.11
CA LEU A 17 48.85 6.92 -13.25
C LEU A 17 49.61 8.23 -12.95
N LEU A 18 49.00 9.15 -12.21
CA LEU A 18 49.66 10.38 -11.76
C LEU A 18 50.76 10.12 -10.71
N GLN A 19 50.61 9.10 -9.86
CA GLN A 19 51.63 8.71 -8.90
C GLN A 19 52.88 8.15 -9.58
N VAL A 20 52.69 7.25 -10.57
CA VAL A 20 53.79 6.69 -11.39
C VAL A 20 54.50 7.80 -12.17
N ALA A 21 53.74 8.63 -12.88
CA ALA A 21 54.28 9.76 -13.64
C ALA A 21 55.08 10.74 -12.75
N SER A 22 54.61 10.99 -11.53
CA SER A 22 55.32 11.87 -10.59
C SER A 22 56.56 11.22 -9.98
N GLY A 23 56.63 9.89 -9.92
CA GLY A 23 57.85 9.14 -9.55
C GLY A 23 58.93 9.27 -10.61
N GLU A 24 58.58 9.07 -11.88
CA GLU A 24 59.52 9.23 -13.01
C GLU A 24 60.09 10.64 -13.12
N VAL A 25 59.32 11.66 -12.74
CA VAL A 25 59.80 13.05 -12.65
C VAL A 25 60.76 13.27 -11.47
N GLN A 26 60.58 12.56 -10.34
CA GLN A 26 61.54 12.59 -9.23
C GLN A 26 62.87 11.92 -9.59
N GLU A 27 62.83 10.91 -10.47
CA GLU A 27 64.02 10.24 -11.02
C GLU A 27 64.79 11.09 -12.04
N GLY A 28 64.32 12.32 -12.34
CA GLY A 28 65.03 13.30 -13.16
C GLY A 28 64.54 13.46 -14.59
N LYS A 29 63.47 12.75 -15.00
CA LYS A 29 62.88 12.91 -16.35
C LYS A 29 62.09 14.23 -16.47
N SER A 30 62.03 14.77 -17.69
CA SER A 30 61.31 16.03 -17.93
C SER A 30 59.78 15.84 -17.89
N PHE A 31 59.06 16.84 -17.35
CA PHE A 31 57.58 16.79 -17.28
C PHE A 31 56.91 16.55 -18.62
N ARG A 32 57.45 17.06 -19.72
CA ARG A 32 56.86 16.95 -21.07
C ARG A 32 57.08 15.57 -21.67
N GLU A 33 58.21 14.95 -21.38
CA GLU A 33 58.54 13.61 -21.83
C GLU A 33 57.65 12.56 -21.15
N VAL A 34 57.56 12.62 -19.82
CA VAL A 34 56.70 11.72 -19.03
C VAL A 34 55.21 11.93 -19.35
N ALA A 35 54.80 13.18 -19.57
CA ALA A 35 53.44 13.48 -19.99
C ALA A 35 53.11 12.91 -21.38
N LYS A 36 54.07 12.91 -22.31
CA LYS A 36 53.89 12.37 -23.67
C LYS A 36 53.90 10.83 -23.67
N SER A 37 54.72 10.18 -22.85
CA SER A 37 54.79 8.72 -22.77
C SER A 37 53.51 8.10 -22.17
N LEU A 38 52.90 8.78 -21.20
CA LEU A 38 51.71 8.31 -20.48
C LEU A 38 50.39 8.89 -21.00
N ASP A 39 50.43 9.66 -22.10
CA ASP A 39 49.29 10.38 -22.70
C ASP A 39 48.52 11.24 -21.67
N ILE A 40 49.26 12.00 -20.87
CA ILE A 40 48.73 12.89 -19.83
C ILE A 40 48.98 14.34 -20.23
N CYS A 41 48.04 15.25 -19.92
CA CYS A 41 48.32 16.68 -20.04
C CYS A 41 49.46 17.10 -19.07
N HIS A 42 50.57 17.61 -19.60
CA HIS A 42 51.75 18.00 -18.81
C HIS A 42 51.43 19.00 -17.68
N VAL A 43 50.41 19.86 -17.86
CA VAL A 43 49.96 20.82 -16.83
C VAL A 43 49.32 20.10 -15.65
N THR A 44 48.57 19.01 -15.90
CA THR A 44 47.95 18.18 -14.85
C THR A 44 49.02 17.48 -14.02
N LEU A 45 50.05 16.92 -14.69
CA LEU A 45 51.19 16.29 -14.03
C LEU A 45 51.99 17.30 -13.18
N TYR A 46 52.32 18.46 -13.76
CA TYR A 46 53.02 19.53 -13.04
C TYR A 46 52.27 20.00 -11.79
N ARG A 47 50.95 20.24 -11.90
CA ARG A 47 50.10 20.63 -10.77
C ARG A 47 50.04 19.56 -9.68
N PHE A 48 49.98 18.28 -10.07
CA PHE A 48 49.98 17.16 -9.13
C PHE A 48 51.32 17.06 -8.39
N HIS A 49 52.43 17.05 -9.12
CA HIS A 49 53.78 16.92 -8.57
C HIS A 49 54.11 18.07 -7.60
N LYS A 50 53.83 19.33 -7.98
CA LYS A 50 54.04 20.49 -7.11
C LYS A 50 53.21 20.42 -5.82
N LYS A 51 51.98 19.92 -5.91
CA LYS A 51 51.11 19.72 -4.74
C LYS A 51 51.60 18.57 -3.85
N ARG A 52 52.17 17.51 -4.45
CA ARG A 52 52.77 16.38 -3.72
C ARG A 52 53.98 16.83 -2.90
N LEU A 53 54.93 17.53 -3.53
CA LEU A 53 56.09 18.09 -2.84
C LEU A 53 55.70 18.99 -1.66
N ARG A 54 54.65 19.81 -1.84
CA ARG A 54 54.13 20.66 -0.75
C ARG A 54 53.56 19.84 0.41
N LEU A 55 52.87 18.74 0.15
CA LEU A 55 52.32 17.87 1.22
C LEU A 55 53.42 17.06 1.91
N GLU A 56 54.41 16.58 1.15
CA GLU A 56 55.59 15.91 1.70
C GLU A 56 56.38 16.84 2.61
N SER A 57 56.56 18.11 2.24
CA SER A 57 57.20 19.14 3.09
C SER A 57 56.43 19.45 4.39
N GLN A 58 55.13 19.11 4.44
CA GLN A 58 54.27 19.27 5.60
C GLN A 58 54.13 17.98 6.42
N GLY A 59 54.96 16.95 6.13
CA GLY A 59 54.96 15.67 6.85
C GLY A 59 53.80 14.73 6.47
N SER A 60 53.05 15.03 5.40
CA SER A 60 51.97 14.17 4.93
C SER A 60 52.44 13.31 3.75
N HIS A 61 52.49 12.00 3.97
CA HIS A 61 52.77 11.02 2.91
C HIS A 61 51.52 10.62 2.09
N THR A 62 50.38 11.28 2.35
CA THR A 62 49.15 11.00 1.59
C THR A 62 49.21 11.67 0.21
N PRO A 63 48.84 10.96 -0.87
CA PRO A 63 48.89 11.53 -2.21
C PRO A 63 47.92 12.71 -2.36
N PRO A 64 48.28 13.71 -3.21
CA PRO A 64 47.42 14.85 -3.46
C PRO A 64 46.04 14.44 -3.96
N ARG A 65 45.01 15.05 -3.39
CA ARG A 65 43.64 14.95 -3.91
C ARG A 65 43.55 15.52 -5.33
N VAL A 66 43.17 14.67 -6.31
CA VAL A 66 42.98 15.00 -7.74
C VAL A 66 41.65 14.45 -8.27
N GLY A 67 41.11 15.10 -9.31
CA GLY A 67 39.88 14.66 -9.99
C GLY A 67 38.57 15.15 -9.38
N TYR A 68 37.44 14.67 -9.94
CA TYR A 68 36.10 14.88 -9.40
C TYR A 68 35.87 13.95 -8.20
N TRP A 69 35.45 14.53 -7.08
CA TRP A 69 35.25 13.81 -5.84
C TRP A 69 33.85 13.21 -5.73
N THR A 70 33.73 12.09 -5.01
CA THR A 70 32.44 11.65 -4.48
C THR A 70 31.87 12.77 -3.60
N PRO A 71 30.59 13.14 -3.76
CA PRO A 71 29.95 14.12 -2.88
C PRO A 71 30.19 13.74 -1.41
N LYS A 72 30.45 14.73 -0.55
CA LYS A 72 30.58 14.49 0.90
C LYS A 72 29.33 13.76 1.39
N LYS A 73 29.47 12.49 1.75
CA LYS A 73 28.41 11.73 2.42
C LYS A 73 28.39 12.14 3.88
N VAL A 74 27.19 12.41 4.40
CA VAL A 74 27.00 12.75 5.82
C VAL A 74 27.16 11.51 6.69
N PHE A 75 26.67 10.36 6.21
CA PHE A 75 26.71 9.08 6.91
C PHE A 75 27.79 8.16 6.35
N SER A 76 28.31 7.29 7.21
CA SER A 76 29.11 6.13 6.81
C SER A 76 28.26 5.12 6.06
N THR A 77 28.90 4.20 5.34
CA THR A 77 28.18 3.14 4.62
C THR A 77 27.35 2.27 5.57
N GLU A 78 27.89 1.95 6.74
CA GLU A 78 27.20 1.16 7.78
C GLU A 78 25.99 1.91 8.34
N GLN A 79 26.12 3.20 8.64
CA GLN A 79 25.01 4.04 9.11
C GLN A 79 23.90 4.15 8.06
N GLU A 80 24.25 4.30 6.78
CA GLU A 80 23.26 4.31 5.69
C GLU A 80 22.55 2.95 5.56
N MET A 81 23.23 1.84 5.81
CA MET A 81 22.63 0.50 5.78
C MET A 81 21.66 0.29 6.95
N LEU A 82 22.03 0.70 8.17
CA LEU A 82 21.14 0.63 9.33
C LEU A 82 19.87 1.45 9.12
N LEU A 83 20.02 2.67 8.58
CA LEU A 83 18.88 3.52 8.24
C LEU A 83 18.00 2.85 7.17
N ARG A 84 18.60 2.26 6.12
CA ARG A 84 17.85 1.52 5.10
C ARG A 84 17.03 0.39 5.73
N ASP A 85 17.65 -0.43 6.56
CA ASP A 85 17.00 -1.60 7.17
C ASP A 85 15.87 -1.22 8.09
N TYR A 86 16.05 -0.16 8.87
CA TYR A 86 14.97 0.40 9.69
C TYR A 86 13.79 0.88 8.83
N LEU A 87 14.04 1.59 7.74
CA LEU A 87 12.97 2.07 6.85
C LEU A 87 12.20 0.92 6.19
N MET A 88 12.88 -0.18 5.87
CA MET A 88 12.24 -1.39 5.34
C MET A 88 11.37 -2.05 6.42
N GLN A 89 11.91 -2.31 7.60
CA GLN A 89 11.16 -2.92 8.70
C GLN A 89 9.95 -2.10 9.11
N ALA A 90 10.09 -0.77 9.21
CA ALA A 90 8.98 0.12 9.52
C ALA A 90 7.87 0.05 8.46
N ALA A 91 8.24 -0.05 7.17
CA ALA A 91 7.28 -0.21 6.09
C ALA A 91 6.57 -1.57 6.14
N ASP A 92 7.29 -2.65 6.44
CA ASP A 92 6.74 -4.01 6.59
C ASP A 92 5.75 -4.11 7.75
N LEU A 93 5.96 -3.32 8.81
CA LEU A 93 5.06 -3.21 9.96
C LEU A 93 3.91 -2.21 9.76
N TYR A 94 3.68 -1.72 8.54
CA TYR A 94 2.67 -0.70 8.21
C TYR A 94 2.88 0.69 8.85
N TYR A 95 4.06 0.95 9.41
CA TYR A 95 4.49 2.25 9.96
C TYR A 95 5.50 2.95 9.04
N GLY A 96 5.29 2.86 7.73
CA GLY A 96 6.19 3.46 6.73
C GLY A 96 6.30 4.98 6.89
N LEU A 97 7.53 5.48 6.88
CA LEU A 97 7.83 6.91 7.07
C LEU A 97 7.68 7.69 5.75
N SER A 98 7.06 8.87 5.83
CA SER A 98 7.00 9.81 4.72
C SER A 98 8.38 10.41 4.41
N SER A 99 8.55 10.95 3.21
CA SER A 99 9.81 11.60 2.81
C SER A 99 10.27 12.69 3.78
N LYS A 100 9.34 13.44 4.39
CA LYS A 100 9.68 14.48 5.38
C LYS A 100 10.11 13.89 6.71
N GLU A 101 9.48 12.81 7.16
CA GLU A 101 9.84 12.14 8.41
C GLU A 101 11.21 11.47 8.28
N VAL A 102 11.50 10.83 7.14
CA VAL A 102 12.84 10.29 6.86
C VAL A 102 13.90 11.39 6.89
N GLN A 103 13.58 12.58 6.37
CA GLN A 103 14.50 13.72 6.42
C GLN A 103 14.75 14.25 7.83
N LYS A 104 13.71 14.33 8.68
CA LYS A 104 13.84 14.70 10.09
C LYS A 104 14.64 13.66 10.86
N PHE A 105 14.30 12.39 10.67
CA PHE A 105 14.98 11.27 11.30
C PHE A 105 16.46 11.20 10.92
N ALA A 106 16.79 11.47 9.65
CA ALA A 106 18.17 11.59 9.21
C ALA A 106 18.92 12.75 9.89
N TYR A 107 18.26 13.88 10.15
CA TYR A 107 18.89 14.97 10.91
C TYR A 107 19.16 14.55 12.37
N GLU A 108 18.19 13.91 13.02
CA GLU A 108 18.34 13.40 14.39
C GLU A 108 19.46 12.37 14.51
N LEU A 109 19.54 11.42 13.57
CA LEU A 109 20.63 10.45 13.50
C LEU A 109 21.98 11.12 13.27
N ALA A 110 22.04 12.13 12.40
CA ALA A 110 23.27 12.86 12.15
C ALA A 110 23.77 13.62 13.40
N LYS A 111 22.84 14.13 14.22
CA LYS A 111 23.16 14.74 15.52
C LYS A 111 23.65 13.70 16.52
N ASN A 112 22.95 12.57 16.64
CA ASN A 112 23.31 11.50 17.59
C ASN A 112 24.65 10.84 17.27
N TYR A 113 24.97 10.66 15.99
CA TYR A 113 26.25 10.10 15.54
C TYR A 113 27.38 11.15 15.44
N ASN A 114 27.13 12.41 15.83
CA ASN A 114 28.08 13.53 15.71
C ASN A 114 28.66 13.66 14.28
N CYS A 115 27.84 13.42 13.26
CA CYS A 115 28.24 13.52 11.86
C CYS A 115 28.40 15.00 11.45
N ASN A 116 29.28 15.26 10.49
CA ASN A 116 29.37 16.59 9.88
C ASN A 116 28.28 16.75 8.80
N PHE A 117 27.28 17.60 9.07
CA PHE A 117 26.16 17.86 8.17
C PHE A 117 26.07 19.34 7.77
N PRO A 118 25.41 19.67 6.65
CA PRO A 118 25.25 21.05 6.19
C PRO A 118 24.48 21.91 7.19
N GLN A 119 24.86 23.18 7.36
CA GLN A 119 24.19 24.13 8.27
C GLN A 119 22.68 24.27 7.99
N THR A 120 22.28 24.15 6.73
CA THR A 120 20.86 24.14 6.32
C THR A 120 20.03 23.04 6.97
N TRP A 121 20.65 21.93 7.42
CA TRP A 121 19.94 20.87 8.15
C TRP A 121 19.63 21.31 9.58
N ALA A 122 20.56 22.03 10.23
CA ALA A 122 20.34 22.58 11.57
C ALA A 122 19.25 23.65 11.57
N GLU A 123 19.27 24.55 10.57
CA GLU A 123 18.27 25.63 10.44
C GLU A 123 16.85 25.12 10.23
N LYS A 124 16.69 23.99 9.52
CA LYS A 124 15.40 23.43 9.15
C LYS A 124 15.01 22.20 9.98
N GLU A 125 15.90 21.76 10.86
CA GLU A 125 15.80 20.52 11.63
C GLU A 125 15.46 19.29 10.77
N MET A 126 15.95 19.28 9.53
CA MET A 126 15.72 18.18 8.59
C MET A 126 16.75 18.12 7.47
N ALA A 127 16.98 16.91 6.97
CA ALA A 127 17.81 16.69 5.80
C ALA A 127 17.21 17.27 4.51
N GLY A 128 18.07 17.71 3.60
CA GLY A 128 17.65 18.28 2.32
C GLY A 128 16.97 17.29 1.37
N ALA A 129 16.17 17.80 0.42
CA ALA A 129 15.53 16.98 -0.63
C ALA A 129 16.55 16.28 -1.54
N ASP A 130 17.67 16.94 -1.82
CA ASP A 130 18.76 16.36 -2.60
C ASP A 130 19.44 15.20 -1.86
N TRP A 131 19.56 15.31 -0.53
CA TRP A 131 20.09 14.21 0.28
C TRP A 131 19.21 12.98 0.16
N LEU A 132 17.90 13.11 0.38
CA LEU A 132 16.96 11.99 0.26
C LEU A 132 16.99 11.37 -1.14
N THR A 133 17.02 12.21 -2.17
CA THR A 133 17.07 11.72 -3.56
C THR A 133 18.35 10.95 -3.85
N THR A 134 19.50 11.43 -3.35
CA THR A 134 20.77 10.71 -3.54
C THR A 134 20.86 9.46 -2.67
N PHE A 135 20.25 9.44 -1.48
CA PHE A 135 20.15 8.27 -0.61
C PHE A 135 19.35 7.15 -1.30
N LEU A 136 18.16 7.46 -1.84
CA LEU A 136 17.35 6.49 -2.59
C LEU A 136 18.05 6.00 -3.86
N LYS A 137 18.85 6.85 -4.53
CA LYS A 137 19.67 6.41 -5.68
C LYS A 137 20.78 5.43 -5.28
N ARG A 138 21.33 5.54 -4.06
CA ARG A 138 22.36 4.62 -3.55
C ARG A 138 21.75 3.29 -3.10
N HIS A 139 20.50 3.31 -2.65
CA HIS A 139 19.76 2.15 -2.15
C HIS A 139 18.55 1.86 -3.04
N PRO A 140 18.76 1.23 -4.22
CA PRO A 140 17.69 0.98 -5.20
C PRO A 140 16.58 0.05 -4.69
N THR A 141 16.78 -0.63 -3.55
CA THR A 141 15.75 -1.40 -2.86
C THR A 141 14.64 -0.51 -2.26
N LEU A 142 14.93 0.76 -2.00
CA LEU A 142 13.96 1.72 -1.47
C LEU A 142 13.33 2.53 -2.60
N SER A 143 12.00 2.67 -2.56
CA SER A 143 11.27 3.52 -3.50
C SER A 143 10.12 4.25 -2.80
N ILE A 144 9.83 5.46 -3.25
CA ILE A 144 8.67 6.21 -2.75
C ILE A 144 7.42 5.61 -3.37
N ARG A 145 6.53 5.09 -2.53
CA ARG A 145 5.25 4.47 -2.93
C ARG A 145 4.09 5.18 -2.23
N ARG A 146 2.90 5.04 -2.81
CA ARG A 146 1.66 5.48 -2.17
C ARG A 146 1.11 4.28 -1.38
N PRO A 147 1.00 4.35 -0.04
CA PRO A 147 0.42 3.27 0.74
C PRO A 147 -1.06 3.10 0.39
N GLN A 148 -1.54 1.85 0.41
CA GLN A 148 -2.96 1.56 0.35
C GLN A 148 -3.59 1.87 1.72
N ALA A 149 -4.78 2.47 1.72
CA ALA A 149 -5.51 2.72 2.95
C ALA A 149 -6.02 1.37 3.50
N THR A 150 -5.29 0.81 4.45
CA THR A 150 -5.68 -0.38 5.20
C THR A 150 -6.14 0.06 6.58
N SER A 151 -7.37 -0.29 6.98
CA SER A 151 -7.85 0.03 8.33
C SER A 151 -7.06 -0.76 9.37
N LEU A 152 -6.87 -0.17 10.56
CA LEU A 152 -6.20 -0.83 11.67
C LEU A 152 -6.89 -2.16 12.03
N SER A 153 -8.23 -2.22 11.94
CA SER A 153 -9.00 -3.44 12.12
C SER A 153 -8.65 -4.54 11.12
N ARG A 154 -8.46 -4.23 9.83
CA ARG A 154 -8.04 -5.23 8.83
C ARG A 154 -6.63 -5.71 9.10
N ALA A 155 -5.72 -4.81 9.50
CA ALA A 155 -4.33 -5.16 9.81
C ALA A 155 -4.22 -6.06 11.05
N THR A 156 -4.98 -5.78 12.11
CA THR A 156 -4.95 -6.58 13.35
C THR A 156 -5.74 -7.89 13.24
N SER A 157 -6.84 -7.90 12.48
CA SER A 157 -7.63 -9.12 12.25
C SER A 157 -6.93 -10.12 11.33
N PHE A 158 -6.02 -9.66 10.45
CA PHE A 158 -5.21 -10.52 9.57
C PHE A 158 -4.02 -11.14 10.32
N ASN A 159 -4.31 -11.90 11.38
CA ASN A 159 -3.31 -12.67 12.11
C ASN A 159 -3.42 -14.16 11.80
N GLN A 160 -2.32 -14.89 11.93
CA GLN A 160 -2.24 -16.32 11.60
C GLN A 160 -3.31 -17.15 12.33
N THR A 161 -3.57 -16.83 13.60
CA THR A 161 -4.56 -17.52 14.43
C THR A 161 -5.98 -17.35 13.90
N ASN A 162 -6.39 -16.14 13.55
CA ASN A 162 -7.72 -15.82 13.02
C ASN A 162 -7.90 -16.41 11.63
N VAL A 163 -6.90 -16.29 10.76
CA VAL A 163 -6.91 -16.89 9.42
C VAL A 163 -7.02 -18.40 9.52
N LYS A 164 -6.22 -19.03 10.40
CA LYS A 164 -6.29 -20.47 10.64
C LYS A 164 -7.67 -20.90 11.15
N LYS A 165 -8.21 -20.22 12.17
CA LYS A 165 -9.56 -20.48 12.69
C LYS A 165 -10.64 -20.39 11.59
N PHE A 166 -10.55 -19.40 10.71
CA PHE A 166 -11.49 -19.26 9.60
C PHE A 166 -11.43 -20.46 8.66
N PHE A 167 -10.23 -20.85 8.20
CA PHE A 167 -10.07 -21.99 7.29
C PHE A 167 -10.38 -23.33 7.94
N ASP A 168 -10.07 -23.51 9.22
CA ASP A 168 -10.43 -24.71 9.98
C ASP A 168 -11.96 -24.85 10.06
N ASN A 169 -12.68 -23.75 10.36
CA ASN A 169 -14.14 -23.74 10.37
C ASN A 169 -14.74 -23.98 8.98
N LEU A 170 -14.22 -23.31 7.95
CA LEU A 170 -14.66 -23.49 6.56
C LEU A 170 -14.47 -24.94 6.11
N SER A 171 -13.32 -25.54 6.42
CA SER A 171 -13.01 -26.94 6.13
C SER A 171 -13.99 -27.89 6.82
N ALA A 172 -14.31 -27.65 8.09
CA ALA A 172 -15.29 -28.45 8.83
C ALA A 172 -16.69 -28.38 8.20
N VAL A 173 -17.12 -27.20 7.75
CA VAL A 173 -18.42 -27.00 7.09
C VAL A 173 -18.48 -27.68 5.73
N LEU A 174 -17.44 -27.51 4.91
CA LEU A 174 -17.33 -28.14 3.60
C LEU A 174 -17.32 -29.67 3.71
N THR A 175 -16.60 -30.22 4.68
CA THR A 175 -16.54 -31.68 4.91
C THR A 175 -17.87 -32.22 5.40
N LYS A 176 -18.60 -31.47 6.26
CA LYS A 176 -19.87 -31.93 6.84
C LYS A 176 -21.01 -31.97 5.82
N HIS A 177 -21.05 -31.02 4.90
CA HIS A 177 -22.20 -30.82 4.01
C HIS A 177 -21.91 -31.17 2.55
N GLU A 178 -20.65 -31.46 2.21
CA GLU A 178 -20.22 -31.92 0.88
C GLU A 178 -20.73 -31.04 -0.26
N PHE A 179 -20.67 -29.71 -0.08
CA PHE A 179 -21.14 -28.75 -1.07
C PHE A 179 -20.41 -28.92 -2.40
N VAL A 180 -21.17 -28.89 -3.50
CA VAL A 180 -20.60 -28.82 -4.86
C VAL A 180 -20.15 -27.37 -5.13
N THR A 181 -19.18 -27.20 -6.02
CA THR A 181 -18.62 -25.87 -6.36
C THR A 181 -19.68 -24.85 -6.77
N GLN A 182 -20.76 -25.27 -7.42
CA GLN A 182 -21.86 -24.39 -7.83
C GLN A 182 -22.69 -23.83 -6.66
N ASP A 183 -22.64 -24.49 -5.50
CA ASP A 183 -23.43 -24.17 -4.31
C ASP A 183 -22.65 -23.33 -3.29
N ILE A 184 -21.39 -23.03 -3.58
CA ILE A 184 -20.53 -22.17 -2.76
C ILE A 184 -20.52 -20.77 -3.35
N TRP A 185 -21.05 -19.80 -2.61
CA TRP A 185 -21.24 -18.41 -3.00
C TRP A 185 -20.42 -17.49 -2.11
N ASN A 186 -19.86 -16.44 -2.71
CA ASN A 186 -19.28 -15.31 -1.99
C ASN A 186 -20.06 -14.05 -2.33
N MET A 187 -20.44 -13.28 -1.31
CA MET A 187 -21.06 -11.98 -1.48
C MET A 187 -20.14 -10.89 -0.91
N ASP A 188 -20.08 -9.77 -1.61
CA ASP A 188 -19.32 -8.59 -1.21
C ASP A 188 -19.97 -7.32 -1.76
N GLU A 189 -19.70 -6.19 -1.11
CA GLU A 189 -20.19 -4.88 -1.52
C GLU A 189 -19.13 -4.03 -2.22
N THR A 190 -19.55 -3.34 -3.27
CA THR A 190 -18.69 -2.41 -3.99
C THR A 190 -19.39 -1.08 -4.25
N GLY A 191 -18.67 0.02 -4.04
CA GLY A 191 -19.18 1.36 -4.30
C GLY A 191 -18.97 1.77 -5.75
N VAL A 192 -20.05 2.04 -6.48
CA VAL A 192 -20.03 2.58 -7.84
C VAL A 192 -20.38 4.06 -7.83
N THR A 193 -19.54 4.87 -8.47
CA THR A 193 -19.73 6.32 -8.57
C THR A 193 -20.52 6.68 -9.82
N THR A 194 -21.54 7.55 -9.67
CA THR A 194 -22.35 8.03 -10.80
C THR A 194 -21.64 9.06 -11.69
N VAL A 195 -20.49 9.58 -11.27
CA VAL A 195 -19.69 10.53 -12.05
C VAL A 195 -18.49 9.81 -12.63
N GLN A 196 -18.41 9.82 -13.96
CA GLN A 196 -17.25 9.33 -14.69
C GLN A 196 -16.05 10.24 -14.43
N ASN A 197 -14.90 9.65 -14.12
CA ASN A 197 -13.65 10.40 -14.12
C ASN A 197 -13.34 10.81 -15.56
N PRO A 198 -13.28 12.12 -15.88
CA PRO A 198 -12.99 12.55 -17.23
C PRO A 198 -11.62 12.03 -17.65
N GLY A 199 -11.53 11.51 -18.88
CA GLY A 199 -10.28 11.02 -19.45
C GLY A 199 -9.21 12.12 -19.53
N LYS A 200 -7.96 11.72 -19.73
CA LYS A 200 -6.87 12.69 -19.94
C LYS A 200 -7.13 13.45 -21.24
N ILE A 201 -7.18 14.78 -21.17
CA ILE A 201 -7.33 15.64 -22.34
C ILE A 201 -6.02 16.36 -22.67
N VAL A 202 -5.84 16.70 -23.95
CA VAL A 202 -4.74 17.57 -24.40
C VAL A 202 -5.08 19.00 -23.97
N ALA A 203 -4.22 19.61 -23.17
CA ALA A 203 -4.42 20.95 -22.63
C ALA A 203 -3.16 21.81 -22.74
N ARG A 204 -3.32 23.14 -22.64
CA ARG A 204 -2.24 24.11 -22.77
C ARG A 204 -1.14 23.86 -21.73
N LYS A 205 0.10 23.72 -22.21
CA LYS A 205 1.28 23.53 -21.36
C LYS A 205 1.46 24.72 -20.41
N GLY A 206 1.55 24.45 -19.11
CA GLY A 206 1.67 25.47 -18.05
C GLY A 206 0.37 25.84 -17.34
N THR A 207 -0.79 25.38 -17.85
CA THR A 207 -2.07 25.60 -17.17
C THR A 207 -2.27 24.57 -16.05
N LYS A 208 -2.53 25.06 -14.83
CA LYS A 208 -2.73 24.19 -13.64
C LYS A 208 -4.14 23.63 -13.52
N GLN A 209 -5.15 24.33 -14.04
CA GLN A 209 -6.55 23.90 -13.99
C GLN A 209 -7.06 23.65 -15.40
N VAL A 210 -7.37 22.40 -15.68
CA VAL A 210 -7.94 21.95 -16.95
C VAL A 210 -9.32 21.40 -16.61
N GLY A 211 -10.37 22.07 -17.09
CA GLY A 211 -11.75 21.67 -16.86
C GLY A 211 -12.21 20.63 -17.88
N SER A 212 -13.01 19.68 -17.43
CA SER A 212 -13.83 18.82 -18.29
C SER A 212 -15.26 18.89 -17.78
N VAL A 213 -16.23 18.98 -18.69
CA VAL A 213 -17.64 18.95 -18.32
C VAL A 213 -17.98 17.53 -17.87
N THR A 214 -18.45 17.38 -16.63
CA THR A 214 -19.01 16.14 -16.09
C THR A 214 -20.45 16.39 -15.68
N SER A 215 -21.27 15.33 -15.64
CA SER A 215 -22.70 15.45 -15.29
C SER A 215 -22.97 15.98 -13.88
N ALA A 216 -21.98 15.93 -12.98
CA ALA A 216 -22.00 16.57 -11.66
C ALA A 216 -20.57 16.78 -11.13
N GLU A 217 -20.40 17.73 -10.19
CA GLU A 217 -19.13 18.02 -9.51
C GLU A 217 -18.71 16.94 -8.50
N ARG A 218 -19.69 16.26 -7.89
CA ARG A 218 -19.48 15.10 -7.00
C ARG A 218 -20.45 13.99 -7.40
N GLY A 219 -19.90 12.82 -7.68
CA GLY A 219 -20.69 11.61 -7.89
C GLY A 219 -21.37 11.18 -6.60
N THR A 220 -22.58 10.67 -6.75
CA THR A 220 -23.23 9.91 -5.69
C THR A 220 -22.65 8.50 -5.72
N LEU A 221 -22.20 7.99 -4.56
CA LEU A 221 -21.75 6.61 -4.43
C LEU A 221 -22.99 5.73 -4.22
N VAL A 222 -23.22 4.77 -5.11
CA VAL A 222 -24.25 3.74 -4.99
C VAL A 222 -23.54 2.46 -4.59
N THR A 223 -24.01 1.79 -3.54
CA THR A 223 -23.44 0.51 -3.13
C THR A 223 -24.10 -0.61 -3.92
N LEU A 224 -23.30 -1.47 -4.53
CA LEU A 224 -23.72 -2.71 -5.17
C LEU A 224 -23.39 -3.88 -4.27
N ALA A 225 -24.38 -4.70 -3.97
CA ALA A 225 -24.19 -6.02 -3.37
C ALA A 225 -24.26 -7.07 -4.48
N CYS A 226 -23.19 -7.85 -4.63
CA CYS A 226 -23.03 -8.85 -5.66
C CYS A 226 -22.72 -10.21 -5.02
N ALA A 227 -23.31 -11.29 -5.54
CA ALA A 227 -22.98 -12.66 -5.14
C ALA A 227 -22.52 -13.47 -6.36
N VAL A 228 -21.40 -14.17 -6.21
CA VAL A 228 -20.79 -15.00 -7.25
C VAL A 228 -20.48 -16.37 -6.67
N ASN A 229 -20.80 -17.43 -7.42
CA ASN A 229 -20.47 -18.80 -7.01
C ASN A 229 -19.08 -19.24 -7.46
N ALA A 230 -18.58 -20.36 -6.96
CA ALA A 230 -17.24 -20.84 -7.29
C ALA A 230 -17.09 -21.33 -8.74
N LEU A 231 -18.18 -21.52 -9.48
CA LEU A 231 -18.15 -21.73 -10.94
C LEU A 231 -18.00 -20.42 -11.74
N GLY A 232 -18.21 -19.26 -11.11
CA GLY A 232 -18.19 -17.95 -11.75
C GLY A 232 -19.56 -17.43 -12.20
N ASN A 233 -20.65 -18.11 -11.88
CA ASN A 233 -22.01 -17.60 -12.10
C ASN A 233 -22.35 -16.54 -11.03
N SER A 234 -23.13 -15.53 -11.40
CA SER A 234 -23.56 -14.47 -10.50
C SER A 234 -25.07 -14.34 -10.48
N ILE A 235 -25.64 -14.00 -9.32
CA ILE A 235 -27.03 -13.52 -9.28
C ILE A 235 -27.10 -12.05 -9.72
N PRO A 236 -28.26 -11.56 -10.20
CA PRO A 236 -28.44 -10.15 -10.46
C PRO A 236 -28.11 -9.29 -9.23
N PRO A 237 -27.43 -8.15 -9.39
CA PRO A 237 -26.96 -7.36 -8.25
C PRO A 237 -28.12 -6.64 -7.54
N MET A 238 -27.90 -6.31 -6.28
CA MET A 238 -28.75 -5.39 -5.53
C MET A 238 -28.07 -4.02 -5.39
N MET A 239 -28.81 -2.94 -5.68
CA MET A 239 -28.34 -1.56 -5.60
C MET A 239 -28.89 -0.85 -4.36
N ILE A 240 -28.04 -0.23 -3.56
CA ILE A 240 -28.42 0.58 -2.40
C ILE A 240 -28.11 2.05 -2.71
N PHE A 241 -29.16 2.86 -2.82
CA PHE A 241 -29.06 4.27 -3.16
C PHE A 241 -29.03 5.15 -1.89
N PRO A 242 -28.16 6.17 -1.79
CA PRO A 242 -28.13 7.12 -0.68
C PRO A 242 -29.29 8.13 -0.78
N ARG A 243 -30.52 7.66 -0.57
CA ARG A 243 -31.78 8.42 -0.63
C ARG A 243 -32.71 7.96 0.48
N LYS A 244 -33.54 8.87 1.00
CA LYS A 244 -34.55 8.51 2.02
C LYS A 244 -35.74 7.70 1.47
N LYS A 245 -35.98 7.76 0.16
CA LYS A 245 -37.09 7.07 -0.51
C LYS A 245 -36.55 6.36 -1.73
N PHE A 246 -36.92 5.09 -1.86
CA PHE A 246 -36.66 4.32 -3.06
C PHE A 246 -37.74 4.62 -4.10
N HIS A 247 -37.33 4.76 -5.36
CA HIS A 247 -38.25 4.87 -6.48
C HIS A 247 -37.92 3.78 -7.51
N PRO A 248 -38.94 3.07 -8.05
CA PRO A 248 -38.71 1.96 -8.99
C PRO A 248 -37.87 2.32 -10.21
N PHE A 249 -37.91 3.58 -10.66
CA PHE A 249 -37.14 3.99 -11.82
C PHE A 249 -35.62 4.01 -11.60
N PHE A 250 -35.14 3.90 -10.35
CA PHE A 250 -33.71 3.83 -10.05
C PHE A 250 -33.05 2.57 -10.59
N THR A 251 -33.80 1.49 -10.76
CA THR A 251 -33.34 0.25 -11.38
C THR A 251 -33.79 0.12 -12.84
N SER A 252 -34.47 1.14 -13.39
CA SER A 252 -34.82 1.18 -14.82
C SER A 252 -33.56 1.14 -15.68
N ASN A 253 -33.56 0.26 -16.68
CA ASN A 253 -32.39 -0.02 -17.53
C ASN A 253 -31.17 -0.60 -16.80
N GLY A 254 -31.35 -1.08 -15.56
CA GLY A 254 -30.35 -1.87 -14.86
C GLY A 254 -30.23 -3.29 -15.42
N PRO A 255 -29.28 -4.10 -14.90
CA PRO A 255 -29.15 -5.51 -15.28
C PRO A 255 -30.48 -6.28 -15.08
N PRO A 256 -30.84 -7.21 -15.97
CA PRO A 256 -32.06 -8.00 -15.83
C PRO A 256 -32.13 -8.69 -14.47
N GLY A 257 -33.27 -8.54 -13.78
CA GLY A 257 -33.48 -9.13 -12.44
C GLY A 257 -32.82 -8.37 -11.29
N CYS A 258 -32.12 -7.26 -11.55
CA CYS A 258 -31.57 -6.45 -10.46
C CYS A 258 -32.68 -5.85 -9.59
N ILE A 259 -32.37 -5.70 -8.30
CA ILE A 259 -33.25 -5.06 -7.33
C ILE A 259 -32.54 -3.85 -6.73
N GLY A 260 -33.29 -3.03 -5.98
CA GLY A 260 -32.67 -1.95 -5.25
C GLY A 260 -33.46 -1.51 -4.03
N THR A 261 -32.74 -0.87 -3.12
CA THR A 261 -33.26 -0.23 -1.91
C THR A 261 -32.69 1.17 -1.78
N ALA A 262 -33.20 1.94 -0.84
CA ALA A 262 -32.65 3.26 -0.56
C ALA A 262 -32.68 3.55 0.93
N ASN A 263 -31.54 4.02 1.43
CA ASN A 263 -31.41 4.51 2.79
C ASN A 263 -30.59 5.82 2.79
N GLY A 264 -30.61 6.55 3.91
CA GLY A 264 -29.95 7.86 3.99
C GLY A 264 -28.42 7.82 3.86
N SER A 265 -27.78 6.68 4.12
CA SER A 265 -26.32 6.54 4.16
C SER A 265 -25.74 6.09 2.81
N GLY A 266 -26.51 5.33 2.02
CA GLY A 266 -26.06 4.61 0.83
C GLY A 266 -25.25 3.36 1.11
N TRP A 267 -25.04 3.01 2.38
CA TRP A 267 -24.33 1.80 2.81
C TRP A 267 -25.33 0.71 3.17
N MET A 268 -24.93 -0.56 3.12
CA MET A 268 -25.82 -1.65 3.54
C MET A 268 -26.17 -1.53 5.03
N GLN A 269 -27.46 -1.66 5.33
CA GLN A 269 -28.00 -1.77 6.68
C GLN A 269 -28.64 -3.15 6.88
N GLU A 270 -29.01 -3.48 8.12
CA GLU A 270 -29.56 -4.77 8.50
C GLU A 270 -30.83 -5.15 7.71
N GLU A 271 -31.69 -4.17 7.46
CA GLU A 271 -32.94 -4.32 6.72
C GLU A 271 -32.69 -4.54 5.23
N ASP A 272 -31.68 -3.84 4.67
CA ASP A 272 -31.25 -4.03 3.28
C ASP A 272 -30.65 -5.43 3.08
N PHE A 273 -29.90 -5.92 4.06
CA PHE A 273 -29.33 -7.27 4.01
C PHE A 273 -30.42 -8.35 4.01
N LEU A 274 -31.51 -8.18 4.75
CA LEU A 274 -32.66 -9.10 4.69
C LEU A 274 -33.31 -9.11 3.29
N VAL A 275 -33.43 -7.95 2.65
CA VAL A 275 -33.91 -7.86 1.26
C VAL A 275 -32.96 -8.60 0.31
N PHE A 276 -31.65 -8.44 0.51
CA PHE A 276 -30.65 -9.18 -0.24
C PHE A 276 -30.78 -10.71 -0.03
N LEU A 277 -30.97 -11.20 1.19
CA LEU A 277 -31.12 -12.64 1.48
C LEU A 277 -32.34 -13.24 0.77
N LYS A 278 -33.48 -12.53 0.77
CA LYS A 278 -34.68 -12.95 0.04
C LYS A 278 -34.45 -13.01 -1.46
N HIS A 279 -33.73 -12.04 -2.01
CA HIS A 279 -33.32 -12.00 -3.42
C HIS A 279 -32.34 -13.12 -3.76
N PHE A 280 -31.38 -13.40 -2.87
CA PHE A 280 -30.42 -14.49 -3.03
C PHE A 280 -31.11 -15.85 -3.03
N GLN A 281 -32.02 -16.08 -2.08
CA GLN A 281 -32.80 -17.32 -2.00
C GLN A 281 -33.67 -17.53 -3.24
N SER A 282 -34.33 -16.48 -3.76
CA SER A 282 -35.20 -16.61 -4.93
C SER A 282 -34.45 -16.99 -6.21
N HIS A 283 -33.17 -16.59 -6.33
CA HIS A 283 -32.33 -16.91 -7.49
C HIS A 283 -31.60 -18.24 -7.35
N THR A 284 -31.12 -18.57 -6.15
CA THR A 284 -30.45 -19.85 -5.88
C THR A 284 -31.42 -21.00 -5.70
N LYS A 285 -32.70 -20.70 -5.39
CA LYS A 285 -33.74 -21.67 -5.03
C LYS A 285 -33.30 -22.61 -3.92
N SER A 286 -32.49 -22.10 -2.99
CA SER A 286 -31.95 -22.87 -1.89
C SER A 286 -33.08 -23.40 -1.00
N SER A 287 -32.99 -24.67 -0.62
CA SER A 287 -33.96 -25.35 0.25
C SER A 287 -33.23 -26.24 1.27
N GLN A 288 -33.98 -26.94 2.14
CA GLN A 288 -33.36 -27.88 3.06
C GLN A 288 -32.68 -29.06 2.35
N GLU A 289 -33.20 -29.45 1.20
CA GLU A 289 -32.64 -30.52 0.35
C GLU A 289 -31.50 -30.01 -0.54
N SER A 290 -31.60 -28.75 -1.01
CA SER A 290 -30.61 -28.10 -1.85
C SER A 290 -29.94 -26.94 -1.11
N LYS A 291 -28.98 -27.27 -0.24
CA LYS A 291 -28.28 -26.31 0.60
C LYS A 291 -27.22 -25.56 -0.21
N VAL A 292 -27.05 -24.28 0.10
CA VAL A 292 -25.99 -23.43 -0.43
C VAL A 292 -25.16 -22.84 0.71
N LEU A 293 -23.88 -22.65 0.46
CA LEU A 293 -22.95 -21.99 1.38
C LEU A 293 -22.74 -20.54 0.92
N LEU A 294 -23.19 -19.57 1.70
CA LEU A 294 -22.93 -18.15 1.45
C LEU A 294 -21.80 -17.66 2.39
N ILE A 295 -20.71 -17.21 1.80
CA ILE A 295 -19.57 -16.60 2.48
C ILE A 295 -19.75 -15.08 2.44
N LEU A 296 -19.58 -14.47 3.62
CA LEU A 296 -19.77 -13.04 3.88
C LEU A 296 -18.58 -12.52 4.70
N ASP A 297 -18.34 -11.22 4.64
CA ASP A 297 -17.46 -10.58 5.59
C ASP A 297 -18.16 -10.38 6.96
N ASN A 298 -17.39 -9.96 7.97
CA ASN A 298 -17.88 -9.73 9.32
C ASN A 298 -18.33 -8.27 9.52
N HIS A 299 -19.00 -7.67 8.55
CA HIS A 299 -19.61 -6.35 8.72
C HIS A 299 -20.89 -6.46 9.56
N SER A 300 -21.15 -5.47 10.41
CA SER A 300 -22.29 -5.52 11.35
C SER A 300 -23.65 -5.51 10.66
N SER A 301 -23.75 -4.98 9.45
CA SER A 301 -24.98 -5.01 8.64
C SER A 301 -25.44 -6.42 8.29
N HIS A 302 -24.54 -7.41 8.29
CA HIS A 302 -24.87 -8.82 8.04
C HIS A 302 -25.49 -9.50 9.26
N LEU A 303 -25.48 -8.84 10.42
CA LEU A 303 -25.93 -9.39 11.69
C LEU A 303 -27.28 -8.80 12.06
N SER A 304 -28.35 -9.25 11.39
CA SER A 304 -29.72 -8.92 11.76
C SER A 304 -30.45 -10.14 12.34
N VAL A 305 -31.23 -9.93 13.40
CA VAL A 305 -32.03 -11.01 14.02
C VAL A 305 -33.03 -11.57 13.00
N GLU A 306 -33.67 -10.69 12.23
CA GLU A 306 -34.62 -11.08 11.18
C GLU A 306 -33.94 -11.88 10.06
N GLY A 307 -32.71 -11.50 9.66
CA GLY A 307 -31.92 -12.26 8.68
C GLY A 307 -31.52 -13.64 9.19
N ILE A 308 -31.11 -13.74 10.46
CA ILE A 308 -30.78 -15.03 11.08
C ILE A 308 -32.02 -15.93 11.17
N ASN A 309 -33.16 -15.37 11.58
CA ASN A 309 -34.43 -16.11 11.63
C ASN A 309 -34.82 -16.60 10.24
N PHE A 310 -34.69 -15.74 9.22
CA PHE A 310 -34.95 -16.11 7.83
C PHE A 310 -34.04 -17.29 7.39
N LEU A 311 -32.76 -17.29 7.75
CA LEU A 311 -31.88 -18.41 7.42
C LEU A 311 -32.17 -19.71 8.19
N GLN A 312 -32.95 -19.64 9.28
CA GLN A 312 -33.32 -20.78 10.12
C GLN A 312 -34.72 -21.33 9.85
N GLU A 313 -35.61 -20.56 9.22
CA GLU A 313 -36.97 -20.99 8.93
C GLU A 313 -37.01 -22.15 7.91
N PRO A 314 -37.82 -23.20 8.15
CA PRO A 314 -38.09 -24.23 7.16
C PRO A 314 -39.02 -23.68 6.07
N TRP A 315 -38.49 -23.43 4.87
CA TRP A 315 -39.20 -22.78 3.77
C TRP A 315 -40.03 -23.74 2.93
N ASP A 316 -41.36 -23.72 3.11
CA ASP A 316 -42.42 -24.07 2.15
C ASP A 316 -43.67 -23.22 2.49
N HIS A 317 -44.33 -22.57 1.53
CA HIS A 317 -45.32 -21.49 1.76
C HIS A 317 -46.67 -21.93 2.42
N PRO A 318 -47.44 -21.01 3.08
CA PRO A 318 -48.21 -21.20 4.35
C PRO A 318 -49.76 -21.31 4.21
N PRO A 319 -50.56 -21.63 5.27
CA PRO A 319 -51.24 -20.57 6.06
C PRO A 319 -51.63 -20.88 7.54
N LEU A 320 -51.92 -19.80 8.30
CA LEU A 320 -52.89 -19.64 9.41
C LEU A 320 -52.78 -20.49 10.71
N PHE A 321 -52.50 -19.77 11.81
CA PHE A 321 -52.81 -20.06 13.22
C PHE A 321 -52.12 -21.22 13.98
N SER A 322 -51.81 -20.86 15.23
CA SER A 322 -51.46 -21.66 16.43
C SER A 322 -49.99 -22.07 16.64
N SER A 323 -49.47 -21.57 17.76
CA SER A 323 -48.22 -21.89 18.45
C SER A 323 -48.21 -23.31 19.06
N PRO A 324 -47.20 -23.66 19.86
CA PRO A 324 -45.74 -23.65 19.62
C PRO A 324 -45.19 -25.09 19.76
N LEU A 325 -43.96 -25.35 19.33
CA LEU A 325 -42.99 -26.21 20.03
C LEU A 325 -41.71 -26.36 19.20
N PHE A 326 -40.61 -26.05 19.89
CA PHE A 326 -39.19 -26.35 19.62
C PHE A 326 -38.88 -27.45 18.59
N SER A 327 -37.96 -27.16 17.67
CA SER A 327 -36.79 -28.01 17.40
C SER A 327 -35.76 -27.27 16.53
N GLN A 328 -34.52 -27.23 17.02
CA GLN A 328 -33.35 -26.58 16.44
C GLN A 328 -32.80 -27.38 15.25
N THR A 329 -32.52 -26.75 14.10
CA THR A 329 -31.54 -27.30 13.13
C THR A 329 -30.83 -26.19 12.33
N THR A 330 -29.61 -25.86 12.77
CA THR A 330 -28.41 -25.48 11.99
C THR A 330 -28.53 -24.41 10.88
N ALA A 331 -28.62 -23.14 11.28
CA ALA A 331 -27.85 -22.09 10.60
C ALA A 331 -26.46 -22.05 11.25
N LEU A 332 -25.40 -22.21 10.45
CA LEU A 332 -24.02 -22.08 10.92
C LEU A 332 -23.77 -20.62 11.34
N ARG A 333 -23.84 -20.41 12.65
CA ARG A 333 -23.37 -19.21 13.35
C ARG A 333 -21.87 -19.03 13.09
N SER A 334 -21.52 -18.15 12.16
CA SER A 334 -20.21 -17.52 12.13
C SER A 334 -20.25 -16.24 12.98
N HIS A 335 -20.49 -16.40 14.28
CA HIS A 335 -20.23 -15.30 15.21
C HIS A 335 -18.73 -15.15 15.36
N CYS A 336 -18.23 -13.94 15.12
CA CYS A 336 -17.10 -13.43 15.87
C CYS A 336 -17.29 -13.78 17.35
N ILE A 337 -16.44 -14.68 17.83
CA ILE A 337 -16.29 -14.95 19.25
C ILE A 337 -15.68 -13.68 19.86
N TRP A 338 -16.54 -12.89 20.51
CA TRP A 338 -16.10 -11.94 21.53
C TRP A 338 -15.52 -12.74 22.68
N ALA A 339 -14.24 -12.52 22.97
CA ALA A 339 -13.69 -12.82 24.28
C ALA A 339 -13.99 -11.61 25.17
N THR A 340 -14.97 -11.74 26.06
CA THR A 340 -15.03 -10.93 27.28
C THR A 340 -14.57 -11.83 28.41
N GLU A 341 -13.34 -11.61 28.88
CA GLU A 341 -12.87 -12.16 30.15
C GLU A 341 -13.69 -11.49 31.27
N GLU A 342 -14.53 -12.28 31.92
CA GLU A 342 -15.11 -11.95 33.22
C GLU A 342 -13.97 -11.80 34.23
N ALA A 343 -13.71 -10.57 34.65
CA ALA A 343 -12.98 -10.32 35.88
C ALA A 343 -13.84 -10.87 37.05
N HIS A 344 -13.34 -11.94 37.66
CA HIS A 344 -13.84 -12.45 38.92
C HIS A 344 -13.91 -11.32 39.97
N GLN A 345 -15.14 -10.91 40.29
CA GLN A 345 -15.47 -10.48 41.65
C GLN A 345 -15.42 -11.72 42.55
N GLN A 346 -14.49 -11.71 43.51
CA GLN A 346 -14.67 -12.44 44.76
C GLN A 346 -14.67 -11.43 45.92
N PRO A 347 -15.44 -11.70 47.00
CA PRO A 347 -15.76 -10.72 48.03
C PRO A 347 -14.75 -10.75 49.18
N LEU A 348 -14.29 -9.55 49.59
CA LEU A 348 -14.31 -8.99 50.95
C LEU A 348 -13.68 -7.60 50.94
#